data_AF-A0A7K6GBQ4-F1
#
_entry.id   AF-A0A7K6GBQ4-F1
#
_cell.length_a   1.000
_cell.length_b   1.000
_cell.length_c   1.000
_cell.angle_alpha   90.00
_cell.angle_beta   90.00
_cell.angle_gamma   90.00
#
_symmetry.space_group_name_H-M   'P 1'
#
loop_
_entity.id
_entity.type
_entity.pdbx_description
1 polymer ?
#
loop_
_entity_poly.entity_id
_entity_poly.type
_entity_poly.pdbx_seq_one_letter_code
_entity_poly.pdbx_strand_id
1 'polypeptide(L)'
;NMKLYWLVIWAGTMFLNLVTADCNITSQAVACEESGKNLFNIPNNLLRNVTKLSLKNNKITLEDHDKEILGHFINLTELHLNENNITVLYNCSFYNLKKLRTLDISNNCISTVHKAAFAGLNQLSVLNLSHNKITQLDSDPFTSLESLRVLNLQYNFLKYFHIKSSFKLIKIVLAGNPWNCSCDLLDLQTWLTASNVTLENESNTTCAFPNMEKISIKMAAIQPADCKTEKTSLENTVTSTAAVNLRCSALITALTPNNFTGNNGTHIALPLIGKSWTFLAGVLGFVLSTTLLIFTAVKCPAWYHYLMSYRHRRLEENYSEMFEQEFSADMNSSPVSATSSEEPVVIFEKVHAFGDEEDGFIEDKYIDTCVNEEH
;
A
#
# COMPACT_ATOMS: atom_id res chain seq x y z
N ASN A 1 54.10 -3.41 27.14
CA ASN A 1 53.08 -3.94 26.21
C ASN A 1 52.04 -4.87 26.85
N MET A 2 51.59 -4.65 28.09
CA MET A 2 50.54 -5.49 28.71
C MET A 2 49.38 -4.73 29.38
N LYS A 3 49.37 -3.39 29.32
CA LYS A 3 48.27 -2.57 29.88
C LYS A 3 47.24 -2.08 28.86
N LEU A 4 47.48 -2.27 27.56
CA LEU A 4 46.56 -1.81 26.51
C LEU A 4 45.53 -2.88 26.10
N TYR A 5 45.82 -4.17 26.31
CA TYR A 5 44.95 -5.26 25.89
C TYR A 5 43.70 -5.41 26.77
N TRP A 6 43.78 -5.07 28.06
CA TRP A 6 42.64 -5.11 28.98
C TRP A 6 41.68 -3.93 28.84
N LEU A 7 42.15 -2.78 28.34
CA LEU A 7 41.30 -1.63 28.03
C LEU A 7 40.48 -1.83 26.75
N VAL A 8 41.01 -2.59 25.78
CA VAL A 8 40.27 -2.92 24.54
C VAL A 8 39.19 -3.98 24.79
N ILE A 9 39.39 -4.88 25.77
CA ILE A 9 38.36 -5.87 26.15
C ILE A 9 37.20 -5.22 26.92
N TRP A 10 37.45 -4.14 27.67
CA TRP A 10 36.38 -3.37 28.33
C TRP A 10 35.72 -2.33 27.40
N ALA A 11 36.41 -1.83 26.37
CA ALA A 11 35.81 -0.98 25.34
C ALA A 11 35.00 -1.78 24.30
N GLY A 12 35.34 -3.06 24.08
CA GLY A 12 34.64 -3.95 23.15
C GLY A 12 33.27 -4.45 23.63
N THR A 13 32.97 -4.35 24.92
CA THR A 13 31.65 -4.69 25.50
C THR A 13 30.74 -3.47 25.69
N MET A 14 31.23 -2.26 25.39
CA MET A 14 30.49 -1.00 25.53
C MET A 14 29.97 -0.41 24.20
N PHE A 15 30.19 -1.09 23.06
CA PHE A 15 29.70 -0.65 21.74
C PHE A 15 28.66 -1.59 21.08
N LEU A 16 28.08 -2.52 21.84
CA LEU A 16 26.79 -3.11 21.49
C LEU A 16 25.71 -2.47 22.36
N ASN A 17 25.55 -1.15 22.24
CA ASN A 17 24.23 -0.56 22.40
C ASN A 17 23.41 -1.04 21.19
N LEU A 18 22.98 -2.31 21.25
CA LEU A 18 21.79 -2.76 20.56
C LEU A 18 20.73 -1.77 21.04
N VAL A 19 20.27 -0.86 20.17
CA VAL A 19 19.11 -0.01 20.46
C VAL A 19 18.06 -0.96 20.99
N THR A 20 17.81 -0.90 22.29
CA THR A 20 17.06 -1.92 23.00
C THR A 20 15.63 -1.76 22.54
N ALA A 21 15.27 -2.53 21.52
CA ALA A 21 13.88 -2.77 21.24
C ALA A 21 13.25 -3.27 22.54
N ASP A 22 12.09 -2.72 22.90
CA ASP A 22 11.43 -3.04 24.17
C ASP A 22 10.71 -4.38 24.01
N CYS A 23 11.52 -5.45 23.99
CA CYS A 23 11.07 -6.81 23.78
C CYS A 23 10.96 -7.54 25.11
N ASN A 24 9.74 -7.95 25.46
CA ASN A 24 9.46 -8.86 26.56
C ASN A 24 9.57 -10.30 26.06
N ILE A 25 10.49 -11.07 26.67
CA ILE A 25 10.76 -12.47 26.33
C ILE A 25 10.13 -13.37 27.40
N THR A 26 9.12 -14.13 27.00
CA THR A 26 8.54 -15.21 27.82
C THR A 26 8.97 -16.57 27.28
N SER A 27 8.77 -17.65 28.05
CA SER A 27 9.10 -19.01 27.60
C SER A 27 8.33 -19.46 26.35
N GLN A 28 7.23 -18.79 25.99
CA GLN A 28 6.34 -19.15 24.89
C GLN A 28 6.29 -18.11 23.76
N ALA A 29 6.65 -16.84 24.03
CA ALA A 29 6.48 -15.75 23.09
C ALA A 29 7.52 -14.64 23.27
N VAL A 30 7.95 -14.05 22.17
CA VAL A 30 8.79 -12.84 22.13
C VAL A 30 7.92 -11.71 21.59
N ALA A 31 7.57 -10.78 22.47
CA ALA A 31 6.70 -9.64 22.15
C ALA A 31 7.52 -8.35 22.19
N CYS A 32 7.59 -7.61 21.09
CA CYS A 32 8.31 -6.34 20.99
C CYS A 32 7.35 -5.17 20.86
N GLU A 33 7.56 -4.16 21.71
CA GLU A 33 6.79 -2.92 21.77
C GLU A 33 7.61 -1.75 21.23
N GLU A 34 7.37 -1.39 19.97
CA GLU A 34 8.05 -0.32 19.27
C GLU A 34 7.12 0.86 18.97
N SER A 35 6.04 1.00 19.74
CA SER A 35 5.07 2.08 19.52
C SER A 35 5.58 3.46 19.92
N GLY A 36 5.15 4.51 19.21
CA GLY A 36 5.41 5.90 19.62
C GLY A 36 6.86 6.37 19.43
N LYS A 37 7.70 5.59 18.75
CA LYS A 37 9.15 5.84 18.60
C LYS A 37 9.52 6.73 17.40
N ASN A 38 8.52 7.31 16.72
CA ASN A 38 8.70 8.13 15.51
C ASN A 38 9.43 7.40 14.38
N LEU A 39 9.25 6.07 14.28
CA LEU A 39 9.90 5.26 13.26
C LEU A 39 9.31 5.57 11.87
N PHE A 40 10.18 5.68 10.87
CA PHE A 40 9.77 5.85 9.46
C PHE A 40 9.77 4.52 8.70
N ASN A 41 10.51 3.53 9.16
CA ASN A 41 10.68 2.22 8.53
C ASN A 41 10.49 1.12 9.58
N ILE A 42 10.27 -0.11 9.12
CA ILE A 42 10.21 -1.29 9.99
C ILE A 42 11.63 -1.59 10.51
N PRO A 43 11.82 -1.76 11.83
CA PRO A 43 13.14 -2.04 12.40
C PRO A 43 13.66 -3.41 11.96
N ASN A 44 14.90 -3.45 11.47
CA ASN A 44 15.54 -4.66 10.95
C ASN A 44 16.43 -5.39 11.98
N ASN A 45 16.67 -4.77 13.14
CA ASN A 45 17.54 -5.25 14.22
C ASN A 45 16.80 -6.11 15.25
N LEU A 46 15.50 -6.38 15.04
CA LEU A 46 14.70 -7.21 15.92
C LEU A 46 15.04 -8.70 15.79
N LEU A 47 14.77 -9.46 16.86
CA LEU A 47 14.99 -10.91 16.87
C LEU A 47 14.10 -11.62 15.83
N ARG A 48 14.63 -12.64 15.17
CA ARG A 48 13.85 -13.41 14.16
C ARG A 48 12.71 -14.24 14.77
N ASN A 49 12.77 -14.52 16.07
CA ASN A 49 11.77 -15.32 16.79
C ASN A 49 10.63 -14.49 17.39
N VAL A 50 10.52 -13.20 17.05
CA VAL A 50 9.40 -12.34 17.47
C VAL A 50 8.08 -12.95 17.02
N THR A 51 7.17 -13.12 17.98
CA THR A 51 5.81 -13.62 17.74
C THR A 51 4.78 -12.50 17.75
N LYS A 52 5.03 -11.42 18.50
CA LYS A 52 4.17 -10.22 18.52
C LYS A 52 5.02 -8.98 18.30
N LEU A 53 4.63 -8.16 17.33
CA LEU A 53 5.31 -6.91 17.02
C LEU A 53 4.30 -5.78 16.96
N SER A 54 4.46 -4.82 17.88
CA SER A 54 3.68 -3.59 17.89
C SER A 54 4.53 -2.44 17.40
N LEU A 55 4.12 -1.83 16.28
CA LEU A 55 4.73 -0.65 15.65
C LEU A 55 3.72 0.50 15.59
N LYS A 56 2.75 0.50 16.52
CA LYS A 56 1.65 1.45 16.54
C LYS A 56 2.14 2.89 16.73
N ASN A 57 1.41 3.88 16.22
CA ASN A 57 1.67 5.30 16.49
C ASN A 57 3.10 5.70 16.10
N ASN A 58 3.48 5.39 14.86
CA ASN A 58 4.76 5.76 14.26
C ASN A 58 4.51 6.53 12.95
N LYS A 59 5.51 6.65 12.08
CA LYS A 59 5.44 7.38 10.79
C LYS A 59 5.77 6.45 9.62
N ILE A 60 5.50 5.15 9.77
CA ILE A 60 5.85 4.12 8.78
C ILE A 60 4.96 4.28 7.54
N THR A 61 5.56 4.27 6.35
CA THR A 61 4.84 4.40 5.07
C THR A 61 4.61 3.08 4.35
N LEU A 62 5.31 2.00 4.74
CA LEU A 62 5.33 0.67 4.14
C LEU A 62 5.51 0.69 2.62
N GLU A 63 6.75 0.58 2.17
CA GLU A 63 7.11 0.50 0.76
C GLU A 63 7.21 -0.96 0.27
N ASP A 64 7.25 -1.19 -1.04
CA ASP A 64 7.29 -2.57 -1.59
C ASP A 64 8.52 -3.37 -1.14
N HIS A 65 9.65 -2.72 -0.87
CA HIS A 65 10.87 -3.37 -0.42
C HIS A 65 10.81 -3.84 1.05
N ASP A 66 9.87 -3.33 1.85
CA ASP A 66 9.73 -3.72 3.26
C ASP A 66 9.29 -5.20 3.44
N LYS A 67 8.78 -5.83 2.36
CA LYS A 67 8.44 -7.27 2.37
C LYS A 67 9.64 -8.16 2.68
N GLU A 68 10.86 -7.71 2.36
CA GLU A 68 12.09 -8.42 2.68
C GLU A 68 12.36 -8.39 4.19
N ILE A 69 12.21 -7.22 4.82
CA ILE A 69 12.39 -7.04 6.27
C ILE A 69 11.33 -7.81 7.04
N LEU A 70 10.05 -7.68 6.64
CA LEU A 70 8.96 -8.45 7.24
C LEU A 70 9.17 -9.96 7.05
N GLY A 71 9.80 -10.37 5.95
CA GLY A 71 10.18 -11.75 5.69
C GLY A 71 11.11 -12.37 6.73
N HIS A 72 11.83 -11.58 7.52
CA HIS A 72 12.65 -12.09 8.62
C HIS A 72 11.84 -12.54 9.84
N PHE A 73 10.60 -12.04 10.01
CA PHE A 73 9.74 -12.33 11.15
C PHE A 73 8.80 -13.52 10.89
N ILE A 74 9.38 -14.66 10.47
CA ILE A 74 8.62 -15.86 10.08
C ILE A 74 7.75 -16.48 11.19
N ASN A 75 8.02 -16.12 12.45
CA ASN A 75 7.27 -16.59 13.62
C ASN A 75 6.17 -15.63 14.09
N LEU A 76 5.97 -14.52 13.38
CA LEU A 76 5.02 -13.49 13.76
C LEU A 76 3.57 -14.00 13.67
N THR A 77 2.85 -13.85 14.78
CA THR A 77 1.43 -14.19 14.92
C THR A 77 0.56 -12.95 15.03
N GLU A 78 1.09 -11.84 15.56
CA GLU A 78 0.39 -10.57 15.72
C GLU A 78 1.27 -9.41 15.25
N LEU A 79 0.74 -8.60 14.33
CA LEU A 79 1.39 -7.40 13.80
C LEU A 79 0.46 -6.21 13.92
N HIS A 80 0.90 -5.18 14.63
CA HIS A 80 0.18 -3.91 14.78
C HIS A 80 0.94 -2.80 14.07
N LEU A 81 0.37 -2.29 12.98
CA LEU A 81 0.84 -1.16 12.18
C LEU A 81 -0.16 0.00 12.22
N ASN A 82 -1.11 -0.01 13.15
CA ASN A 82 -2.12 1.02 13.25
C ASN A 82 -1.55 2.38 13.69
N GLU A 83 -2.22 3.47 13.30
CA GLU A 83 -1.75 4.85 13.58
C GLU A 83 -0.36 5.10 12.94
N ASN A 84 -0.24 4.82 11.64
CA ASN A 84 0.96 5.09 10.84
C ASN A 84 0.58 5.89 9.57
N ASN A 85 1.53 6.03 8.63
CA ASN A 85 1.36 6.79 7.39
C ASN A 85 1.29 5.89 6.15
N ILE A 86 0.81 4.65 6.28
CA ILE A 86 0.73 3.71 5.16
C ILE A 86 -0.34 4.18 4.17
N THR A 87 0.01 4.22 2.88
CA THR A 87 -0.88 4.72 1.81
C THR A 87 -1.26 3.66 0.78
N VAL A 88 -0.41 2.66 0.57
CA VAL A 88 -0.60 1.59 -0.41
C VAL A 88 -0.24 0.26 0.24
N LEU A 89 -1.05 -0.78 0.00
CA LEU A 89 -0.66 -2.17 0.26
C LEU A 89 -0.29 -2.83 -1.06
N TYR A 90 1.01 -3.09 -1.22
CA TYR A 90 1.59 -3.70 -2.42
C TYR A 90 1.32 -5.20 -2.47
N ASN A 91 1.47 -5.81 -3.65
CA ASN A 91 1.37 -7.25 -3.80
C ASN A 91 2.41 -7.93 -2.91
N CYS A 92 2.02 -9.01 -2.23
CA CYS A 92 2.92 -9.82 -1.42
C CYS A 92 3.57 -9.09 -0.23
N SER A 93 3.07 -7.91 0.20
CA SER A 93 3.67 -7.12 1.31
C SER A 93 3.90 -7.92 2.59
N PHE A 94 3.08 -8.94 2.84
CA PHE A 94 3.15 -9.79 4.03
C PHE A 94 3.39 -11.28 3.71
N TYR A 95 3.83 -11.60 2.50
CA TYR A 95 3.77 -12.96 1.95
C TYR A 95 4.44 -14.02 2.83
N ASN A 96 5.55 -13.68 3.47
CA ASN A 96 6.34 -14.59 4.30
C ASN A 96 5.77 -14.79 5.72
N LEU A 97 4.79 -14.00 6.15
CA LEU A 97 4.19 -14.06 7.49
C LEU A 97 3.13 -15.16 7.60
N LYS A 98 3.48 -16.41 7.26
CA LYS A 98 2.54 -17.53 7.13
C LYS A 98 1.82 -17.91 8.43
N LYS A 99 2.37 -17.54 9.59
CA LYS A 99 1.81 -17.79 10.93
C LYS A 99 0.98 -16.63 11.46
N LEU A 100 0.83 -15.54 10.70
CA LEU A 100 0.14 -14.34 11.15
C LEU A 100 -1.35 -14.64 11.34
N ARG A 101 -1.88 -14.28 12.52
CA ARG A 101 -3.27 -14.47 12.92
C ARG A 101 -4.02 -13.15 13.06
N THR A 102 -3.32 -12.11 13.50
CA THR A 102 -3.89 -10.77 13.68
C THR A 102 -3.03 -9.75 12.96
N LEU A 103 -3.68 -8.97 12.10
CA LEU A 103 -3.07 -7.84 11.40
C LEU A 103 -3.94 -6.60 11.61
N ASP A 104 -3.40 -5.62 12.33
CA ASP A 104 -4.04 -4.32 12.52
C ASP A 104 -3.29 -3.25 11.73
N ILE A 105 -3.91 -2.73 10.67
CA ILE A 105 -3.40 -1.61 9.86
C ILE A 105 -4.46 -0.49 9.82
N SER A 106 -5.26 -0.38 10.89
CA SER A 106 -6.25 0.69 11.02
C SER A 106 -5.62 2.06 11.22
N ASN A 107 -6.39 3.14 11.06
CA ASN A 107 -5.93 4.51 11.31
C ASN A 107 -4.66 4.85 10.51
N ASN A 108 -4.67 4.52 9.23
CA ASN A 108 -3.61 4.84 8.27
C ASN A 108 -4.21 5.72 7.16
N CYS A 109 -3.48 5.90 6.06
CA CYS A 109 -3.93 6.65 4.89
C CYS A 109 -4.13 5.75 3.66
N ILE A 110 -4.44 4.47 3.85
CA ILE A 110 -4.49 3.48 2.76
C ILE A 110 -5.61 3.84 1.79
N SER A 111 -5.26 4.18 0.56
CA SER A 111 -6.22 4.42 -0.53
C SER A 111 -6.26 3.27 -1.52
N THR A 112 -5.17 2.51 -1.63
CA THR A 112 -4.98 1.47 -2.64
C THR A 112 -4.57 0.16 -1.98
N VAL A 113 -5.28 -0.92 -2.31
CA VAL A 113 -4.95 -2.29 -1.88
C VAL A 113 -4.80 -3.14 -3.14
N HIS A 114 -3.59 -3.62 -3.42
CA HIS A 114 -3.37 -4.46 -4.59
C HIS A 114 -4.03 -5.84 -4.45
N LYS A 115 -4.30 -6.49 -5.59
CA LYS A 115 -5.03 -7.76 -5.67
C LYS A 115 -4.39 -8.91 -4.88
N ALA A 116 -3.06 -8.92 -4.75
CA ALA A 116 -2.33 -9.94 -3.99
C ALA A 116 -1.71 -9.37 -2.71
N ALA A 117 -2.24 -8.28 -2.16
CA ALA A 117 -1.64 -7.62 -1.00
C ALA A 117 -1.54 -8.51 0.25
N PHE A 118 -2.51 -9.39 0.45
CA PHE A 118 -2.55 -10.34 1.57
C PHE A 118 -2.24 -11.78 1.14
N ALA A 119 -1.62 -11.98 -0.03
CA ALA A 119 -1.24 -13.30 -0.51
C ALA A 119 -0.34 -14.00 0.53
N GLY A 120 -0.59 -15.29 0.78
CA GLY A 120 0.19 -16.10 1.72
C GLY A 120 -0.22 -16.02 3.19
N LEU A 121 -1.15 -15.13 3.57
CA LEU A 121 -1.65 -14.99 4.94
C LEU A 121 -2.76 -16.02 5.29
N ASN A 122 -2.51 -17.30 5.03
CA ASN A 122 -3.53 -18.35 5.08
C ASN A 122 -4.09 -18.61 6.50
N GLN A 123 -3.33 -18.25 7.54
CA GLN A 123 -3.72 -18.39 8.96
C GLN A 123 -4.33 -17.12 9.56
N LEU A 124 -4.45 -16.04 8.78
CA LEU A 124 -4.96 -14.77 9.27
C LEU A 124 -6.43 -14.92 9.65
N SER A 125 -6.75 -14.57 10.89
CA SER A 125 -8.10 -14.69 11.47
C SER A 125 -8.75 -13.32 11.65
N VAL A 126 -7.96 -12.30 11.98
CA VAL A 126 -8.42 -10.94 12.25
C VAL A 126 -7.67 -9.96 11.35
N LEU A 127 -8.42 -9.22 10.54
CA LEU A 127 -7.90 -8.13 9.70
C LEU A 127 -8.65 -6.84 10.01
N ASN A 128 -7.90 -5.83 10.47
CA ASN A 128 -8.44 -4.50 10.73
C ASN A 128 -7.87 -3.48 9.74
N LEU A 129 -8.73 -2.99 8.85
CA LEU A 129 -8.44 -1.95 7.85
C LEU A 129 -9.28 -0.69 8.10
N SER A 130 -9.87 -0.55 9.30
CA SER A 130 -10.74 0.58 9.63
C SER A 130 -10.01 1.92 9.63
N HIS A 131 -10.76 3.02 9.48
CA HIS A 131 -10.20 4.38 9.51
C HIS A 131 -9.05 4.56 8.49
N ASN A 132 -9.31 4.19 7.25
CA ASN A 132 -8.41 4.38 6.11
C ASN A 132 -9.12 5.19 5.02
N LYS A 133 -8.52 5.26 3.83
CA LYS A 133 -9.02 6.04 2.68
C LYS A 133 -9.46 5.15 1.52
N ILE A 134 -9.84 3.90 1.79
CA ILE A 134 -10.15 2.90 0.75
C ILE A 134 -11.46 3.28 0.07
N THR A 135 -11.42 3.46 -1.24
CA THR A 135 -12.60 3.84 -2.05
C THR A 135 -13.20 2.67 -2.80
N GLN A 136 -12.36 1.72 -3.19
CA GLN A 136 -12.72 0.51 -3.92
C GLN A 136 -11.93 -0.65 -3.33
N LEU A 137 -12.61 -1.79 -3.19
CA LEU A 137 -12.03 -3.00 -2.64
C LEU A 137 -12.79 -4.17 -3.20
N ASP A 138 -12.16 -4.92 -4.10
CA ASP A 138 -12.73 -6.14 -4.64
C ASP A 138 -12.51 -7.32 -3.68
N SER A 139 -13.13 -8.46 -3.98
CA SER A 139 -12.91 -9.70 -3.22
C SER A 139 -11.50 -10.29 -3.38
N ASP A 140 -10.77 -9.93 -4.44
CA ASP A 140 -9.52 -10.57 -4.84
C ASP A 140 -8.41 -10.52 -3.77
N PRO A 141 -8.14 -9.37 -3.10
CA PRO A 141 -7.16 -9.29 -2.01
C PRO A 141 -7.37 -10.29 -0.87
N PHE A 142 -8.60 -10.75 -0.66
CA PHE A 142 -8.93 -11.65 0.46
C PHE A 142 -9.01 -13.12 0.05
N THR A 143 -8.75 -13.46 -1.23
CA THR A 143 -8.87 -14.83 -1.74
C THR A 143 -7.95 -15.83 -1.05
N SER A 144 -6.78 -15.40 -0.61
CA SER A 144 -5.81 -16.21 0.15
C SER A 144 -6.15 -16.40 1.63
N LEU A 145 -7.14 -15.66 2.16
CA LEU A 145 -7.40 -15.58 3.60
C LEU A 145 -8.39 -16.65 4.07
N GLU A 146 -8.03 -17.92 3.90
CA GLU A 146 -8.88 -19.09 4.20
C GLU A 146 -9.36 -19.14 5.67
N SER A 147 -8.52 -18.65 6.58
CA SER A 147 -8.79 -18.64 8.02
C SER A 147 -9.48 -17.37 8.52
N LEU A 148 -9.81 -16.41 7.64
CA LEU A 148 -10.36 -15.13 8.08
C LEU A 148 -11.71 -15.30 8.77
N ARG A 149 -11.87 -14.70 9.94
CA ARG A 149 -13.09 -14.74 10.76
C ARG A 149 -13.63 -13.36 11.07
N VAL A 150 -12.76 -12.36 11.20
CA VAL A 150 -13.13 -10.99 11.55
C VAL A 150 -12.52 -10.02 10.54
N LEU A 151 -13.37 -9.26 9.87
CA LEU A 151 -12.97 -8.22 8.94
C LEU A 151 -13.57 -6.87 9.36
N ASN A 152 -12.72 -5.88 9.60
CA ASN A 152 -13.16 -4.53 9.93
C ASN A 152 -12.77 -3.55 8.80
N LEU A 153 -13.79 -2.97 8.16
CA LEU A 153 -13.67 -1.99 7.08
C LEU A 153 -14.36 -0.65 7.44
N GLN A 154 -14.74 -0.45 8.71
CA GLN A 154 -15.47 0.75 9.11
C GLN A 154 -14.67 2.04 8.84
N TYR A 155 -15.39 3.14 8.65
CA TYR A 155 -14.79 4.46 8.41
C TYR A 155 -13.76 4.46 7.27
N ASN A 156 -14.16 3.92 6.12
CA ASN A 156 -13.50 4.06 4.83
C ASN A 156 -14.42 4.84 3.87
N PHE A 157 -14.11 4.83 2.58
CA PHE A 157 -14.87 5.52 1.53
C PHE A 157 -15.50 4.53 0.54
N LEU A 158 -15.79 3.31 0.98
CA LEU A 158 -16.38 2.27 0.16
C LEU A 158 -17.81 2.63 -0.26
N LYS A 159 -18.08 2.56 -1.56
CA LYS A 159 -19.44 2.69 -2.11
C LYS A 159 -20.11 1.34 -2.29
N TYR A 160 -19.33 0.31 -2.60
CA TYR A 160 -19.76 -1.07 -2.79
C TYR A 160 -18.62 -1.98 -2.34
N PHE A 161 -18.94 -3.24 -2.06
CA PHE A 161 -17.96 -4.24 -1.69
C PHE A 161 -18.41 -5.58 -2.26
N HIS A 162 -17.76 -6.00 -3.35
CA HIS A 162 -18.07 -7.28 -3.98
C HIS A 162 -17.50 -8.41 -3.14
N ILE A 163 -18.39 -9.23 -2.59
CA ILE A 163 -18.03 -10.33 -1.71
C ILE A 163 -18.26 -11.67 -2.43
N LYS A 164 -17.24 -12.54 -2.43
CA LYS A 164 -17.34 -13.91 -2.95
C LYS A 164 -17.94 -14.82 -1.88
N SER A 165 -18.85 -15.72 -2.25
CA SER A 165 -19.56 -16.60 -1.30
C SER A 165 -18.68 -17.57 -0.49
N SER A 166 -17.37 -17.64 -0.76
CA SER A 166 -16.41 -18.48 -0.02
C SER A 166 -15.95 -17.89 1.32
N PHE A 167 -16.26 -16.61 1.63
CA PHE A 167 -15.88 -16.02 2.91
C PHE A 167 -16.61 -16.66 4.09
N LYS A 168 -15.84 -17.25 5.01
CA LYS A 168 -16.33 -17.87 6.25
C LYS A 168 -16.17 -16.91 7.44
N LEU A 169 -16.64 -15.67 7.27
CA LEU A 169 -16.58 -14.64 8.31
C LEU A 169 -17.60 -14.93 9.42
N ILE A 170 -17.19 -14.70 10.66
CA ILE A 170 -18.06 -14.71 11.84
C ILE A 170 -18.53 -13.27 12.13
N LYS A 171 -17.68 -12.28 11.90
CA LYS A 171 -17.95 -10.87 12.18
C LYS A 171 -17.44 -9.98 11.06
N ILE A 172 -18.26 -9.00 10.68
CA ILE A 172 -17.89 -7.95 9.74
C ILE A 172 -18.36 -6.59 10.28
N VAL A 173 -17.53 -5.56 10.10
CA VAL A 173 -17.84 -4.18 10.52
C VAL A 173 -17.73 -3.25 9.32
N LEU A 174 -18.83 -2.59 8.96
CA LEU A 174 -18.98 -1.82 7.71
C LEU A 174 -19.43 -0.37 7.92
N ALA A 175 -19.71 0.02 9.16
CA ALA A 175 -20.26 1.34 9.51
C ALA A 175 -19.35 2.49 9.04
N GLY A 176 -19.95 3.65 8.76
CA GLY A 176 -19.18 4.86 8.40
C GLY A 176 -18.58 4.85 6.99
N ASN A 177 -19.12 4.04 6.07
CA ASN A 177 -18.79 4.07 4.64
C ASN A 177 -19.95 4.69 3.83
N PRO A 178 -19.67 5.40 2.72
CA PRO A 178 -20.67 6.02 1.85
C PRO A 178 -21.33 4.99 0.91
N TRP A 179 -22.02 4.00 1.46
CA TRP A 179 -22.63 2.90 0.70
C TRP A 179 -23.62 3.40 -0.35
N ASN A 180 -23.44 2.96 -1.59
CA ASN A 180 -24.39 3.14 -2.67
C ASN A 180 -25.31 1.92 -2.75
N CYS A 181 -26.51 2.03 -2.20
CA CYS A 181 -27.53 0.98 -2.17
C CYS A 181 -28.28 0.86 -3.51
N SER A 182 -27.49 0.62 -4.55
CA SER A 182 -27.95 0.30 -5.91
C SER A 182 -27.55 -1.15 -6.24
N CYS A 183 -27.51 -1.50 -7.53
CA CYS A 183 -27.23 -2.86 -7.97
C CYS A 183 -25.87 -3.43 -7.53
N ASP A 184 -24.83 -2.61 -7.43
CA ASP A 184 -23.49 -3.07 -7.04
C ASP A 184 -23.42 -3.59 -5.59
N LEU A 185 -24.39 -3.22 -4.75
CA LEU A 185 -24.47 -3.67 -3.35
C LEU A 185 -25.27 -4.96 -3.19
N LEU A 186 -25.97 -5.43 -4.23
CA LEU A 186 -26.89 -6.57 -4.15
C LEU A 186 -26.19 -7.85 -3.69
N ASP A 187 -24.97 -8.10 -4.18
CA ASP A 187 -24.17 -9.26 -3.79
C ASP A 187 -23.86 -9.26 -2.29
N LEU A 188 -23.45 -8.09 -1.77
CA LEU A 188 -23.15 -7.91 -0.35
C LEU A 188 -24.40 -8.06 0.51
N GLN A 189 -25.51 -7.43 0.11
CA GLN A 189 -26.78 -7.54 0.82
C GLN A 189 -27.25 -8.99 0.89
N THR A 190 -27.24 -9.70 -0.25
CA THR A 190 -27.63 -11.10 -0.34
C THR A 190 -26.75 -11.96 0.57
N TRP A 191 -25.43 -11.76 0.52
CA TRP A 191 -24.49 -12.48 1.39
C TRP A 191 -24.73 -12.19 2.87
N LEU A 192 -24.97 -10.94 3.27
CA LEU A 192 -25.27 -10.56 4.65
C LEU A 192 -26.57 -11.18 5.18
N THR A 193 -27.55 -11.41 4.29
CA THR A 193 -28.84 -12.04 4.67
C THR A 193 -28.79 -13.57 4.67
N ALA A 194 -27.99 -14.18 3.80
CA ALA A 194 -27.91 -15.63 3.65
C ALA A 194 -26.86 -16.29 4.56
N SER A 195 -25.85 -15.55 4.99
CA SER A 195 -24.77 -16.06 5.86
C SER A 195 -25.06 -15.83 7.35
N ASN A 196 -24.39 -16.61 8.21
CA ASN A 196 -24.45 -16.45 9.67
C ASN A 196 -23.48 -15.37 10.20
N VAL A 197 -23.07 -14.42 9.35
CA VAL A 197 -22.13 -13.37 9.74
C VAL A 197 -22.82 -12.33 10.62
N THR A 198 -22.14 -11.93 11.70
CA THR A 198 -22.58 -10.83 12.55
C THR A 198 -22.14 -9.49 11.92
N LEU A 199 -23.11 -8.63 11.58
CA LEU A 199 -22.86 -7.25 11.17
C LEU A 199 -22.81 -6.36 12.41
N GLU A 200 -21.63 -5.91 12.78
CA GLU A 200 -21.46 -5.02 13.93
C GLU A 200 -21.83 -3.58 13.57
N ASN A 201 -22.47 -2.89 14.53
CA ASN A 201 -23.00 -1.53 14.34
C ASN A 201 -23.98 -1.44 13.14
N GLU A 202 -24.90 -2.41 13.03
CA GLU A 202 -25.88 -2.48 11.95
C GLU A 202 -26.71 -1.19 11.83
N SER A 203 -27.11 -0.58 12.95
CA SER A 203 -27.86 0.69 12.95
C SER A 203 -27.08 1.87 12.37
N ASN A 204 -25.75 1.81 12.37
CA ASN A 204 -24.86 2.84 11.81
C ASN A 204 -24.36 2.48 10.40
N THR A 205 -24.76 1.32 9.87
CA THR A 205 -24.37 0.85 8.54
C THR A 205 -25.51 1.13 7.57
N THR A 206 -25.58 2.39 7.11
CA THR A 206 -26.69 2.89 6.30
C THR A 206 -26.27 3.28 4.88
N CYS A 207 -27.23 3.29 3.98
CA CYS A 207 -27.10 3.83 2.64
C CYS A 207 -26.78 5.32 2.68
N ALA A 208 -25.84 5.76 1.85
CA ALA A 208 -25.60 7.17 1.53
C ALA A 208 -26.24 7.56 0.19
N PHE A 209 -26.39 6.61 -0.74
CA PHE A 209 -27.02 6.80 -2.05
C PHE A 209 -28.00 5.64 -2.33
N PRO A 210 -29.05 5.81 -3.16
CA PRO A 210 -29.45 7.05 -3.86
C PRO A 210 -30.17 8.07 -2.96
N ASN A 211 -30.82 7.63 -1.88
CA ASN A 211 -31.48 8.51 -0.91
C ASN A 211 -30.60 8.65 0.34
N MET A 212 -30.51 9.88 0.88
CA MET A 212 -29.80 10.19 2.13
C MET A 212 -30.58 9.75 3.40
N GLU A 213 -31.68 9.02 3.23
CA GLU A 213 -32.39 8.42 4.36
C GLU A 213 -31.51 7.34 5.00
N LYS A 214 -31.50 7.29 6.33
CA LYS A 214 -30.71 6.33 7.13
C LYS A 214 -31.26 4.90 7.04
N ILE A 215 -31.37 4.37 5.84
CA ILE A 215 -31.83 3.01 5.55
C ILE A 215 -30.64 2.07 5.76
N SER A 216 -30.82 1.01 6.55
CA SER A 216 -29.79 -0.03 6.72
C SER A 216 -29.50 -0.71 5.38
N ILE A 217 -28.22 -0.99 5.10
CA ILE A 217 -27.83 -1.70 3.87
C ILE A 217 -28.49 -3.08 3.74
N LYS A 218 -28.87 -3.72 4.86
CA LYS A 218 -29.60 -5.00 4.85
C LYS A 218 -31.06 -4.87 4.45
N MET A 219 -31.66 -3.70 4.66
CA MET A 219 -33.09 -3.45 4.44
C MET A 219 -33.37 -2.63 3.18
N ALA A 220 -32.34 -2.14 2.49
CA ALA A 220 -32.50 -1.35 1.29
C ALA A 220 -33.25 -2.14 0.20
N ALA A 221 -34.32 -1.58 -0.34
CA ALA A 221 -35.13 -2.19 -1.39
C ALA A 221 -34.42 -2.05 -2.76
N ILE A 222 -33.43 -2.91 -3.02
CA ILE A 222 -32.72 -2.97 -4.29
C ILE A 222 -33.55 -3.82 -5.26
N GLN A 223 -34.04 -3.24 -6.36
CA GLN A 223 -34.82 -3.96 -7.37
C GLN A 223 -33.89 -4.75 -8.30
N PRO A 224 -33.91 -6.10 -8.30
CA PRO A 224 -33.00 -6.90 -9.14
C PRO A 224 -33.28 -6.75 -10.65
N ALA A 225 -34.45 -6.22 -11.02
CA ALA A 225 -34.84 -5.97 -12.40
C ALA A 225 -34.01 -4.85 -13.05
N ASP A 226 -33.62 -3.84 -12.28
CA ASP A 226 -32.81 -2.70 -12.77
C ASP A 226 -31.33 -3.08 -12.96
N CYS A 227 -30.89 -4.17 -12.32
CA CYS A 227 -29.52 -4.67 -12.35
C CYS A 227 -29.18 -5.46 -13.61
N LYS A 228 -30.13 -5.62 -14.54
CA LYS A 228 -29.95 -6.38 -15.78
C LYS A 228 -29.54 -5.51 -16.99
N THR A 229 -29.22 -4.24 -16.79
CA THR A 229 -29.08 -3.27 -17.89
C THR A 229 -27.66 -2.80 -18.23
N GLU A 230 -26.60 -3.46 -17.74
CA GLU A 230 -25.20 -3.10 -18.12
C GLU A 230 -24.24 -4.30 -18.22
N LYS A 231 -24.69 -5.44 -18.78
CA LYS A 231 -23.75 -6.49 -19.25
C LYS A 231 -23.89 -6.81 -20.75
N THR A 232 -24.55 -5.93 -21.51
CA THR A 232 -24.76 -6.12 -22.96
C THR A 232 -24.70 -4.80 -23.73
N SER A 233 -23.71 -3.97 -23.43
CA SER A 233 -23.39 -2.80 -24.26
C SER A 233 -21.91 -2.43 -24.19
N LEU A 234 -21.02 -3.39 -24.47
CA LEU A 234 -19.73 -3.06 -25.10
C LEU A 234 -19.10 -4.23 -25.85
N GLU A 235 -19.89 -5.10 -26.49
CA GLU A 235 -19.40 -5.99 -27.53
C GLU A 235 -20.51 -6.11 -28.58
N ASN A 236 -20.16 -5.91 -29.85
CA ASN A 236 -21.00 -5.95 -31.06
C ASN A 236 -21.62 -4.61 -31.53
N THR A 237 -20.78 -3.69 -32.01
CA THR A 237 -20.98 -3.11 -33.36
C THR A 237 -19.70 -2.47 -33.88
N VAL A 238 -18.76 -3.28 -34.38
CA VAL A 238 -17.80 -2.80 -35.38
C VAL A 238 -17.75 -3.81 -36.52
N THR A 239 -18.63 -3.59 -37.49
CA THR A 239 -18.41 -3.93 -38.90
C THR A 239 -19.57 -3.33 -39.70
N SER A 240 -19.39 -2.10 -40.16
CA SER A 240 -19.55 -1.80 -41.59
C SER A 240 -19.11 -0.38 -41.89
N THR A 241 -18.35 -0.30 -42.97
CA THR A 241 -17.81 0.86 -43.66
C THR A 241 -18.80 1.99 -43.90
N ALA A 242 -18.49 3.18 -43.37
CA ALA A 242 -18.83 4.46 -43.97
C ALA A 242 -17.84 5.52 -43.42
N ALA A 243 -16.84 5.86 -44.23
CA ALA A 243 -15.88 6.91 -43.91
C ALA A 243 -16.58 8.29 -43.96
N VAL A 244 -17.10 8.74 -42.83
CA VAL A 244 -17.44 10.15 -42.60
C VAL A 244 -16.35 10.74 -41.72
N ASN A 245 -15.40 11.42 -42.38
CA ASN A 245 -14.33 12.17 -41.75
C ASN A 245 -14.92 13.38 -40.99
N LEU A 246 -14.99 13.30 -39.67
CA LEU A 246 -14.99 14.48 -38.79
C LEU A 246 -13.59 14.63 -38.19
N ARG A 247 -12.73 15.31 -38.94
CA ARG A 247 -11.47 15.85 -38.42
C ARG A 247 -11.78 17.09 -37.60
N CYS A 248 -11.42 17.06 -36.32
CA CYS A 248 -11.07 18.26 -35.59
C CYS A 248 -9.67 18.68 -36.09
N SER A 249 -9.59 19.68 -36.96
CA SER A 249 -8.31 20.25 -37.38
C SER A 249 -8.14 21.64 -36.80
N ALA A 250 -7.13 21.77 -35.96
CA ALA A 250 -6.48 23.04 -35.64
C ALA A 250 -6.10 23.77 -36.95
N LEU A 251 -6.35 25.06 -36.94
CA LEU A 251 -6.24 25.99 -38.03
C LEU A 251 -4.75 26.23 -38.40
N ILE A 252 -4.32 25.77 -39.57
CA ILE A 252 -3.22 26.41 -40.33
C ILE A 252 -3.74 26.62 -41.74
N THR A 253 -4.17 27.84 -42.05
CA THR A 253 -4.57 28.24 -43.40
C THR A 253 -3.38 28.89 -44.09
N ALA A 254 -2.78 28.20 -45.05
CA ALA A 254 -1.98 28.82 -46.10
C ALA A 254 -2.92 29.05 -47.31
N LEU A 255 -3.10 30.32 -47.70
CA LEU A 255 -3.91 30.76 -48.82
C LEU A 255 -3.00 31.20 -49.98
N THR A 256 -3.27 30.70 -51.19
CA THR A 256 -3.11 31.43 -52.45
C THR A 256 -4.24 31.03 -53.41
N PRO A 257 -4.50 31.76 -54.50
CA PRO A 257 -5.51 32.83 -54.51
C PRO A 257 -6.63 32.54 -55.52
N ASN A 258 -7.76 33.24 -55.43
CA ASN A 258 -8.42 33.84 -56.60
C ASN A 258 -9.66 34.67 -56.22
N ASN A 259 -9.59 35.94 -56.64
CA ASN A 259 -10.63 36.80 -57.23
C ASN A 259 -12.09 36.62 -56.80
N PHE A 260 -12.69 37.66 -56.19
CA PHE A 260 -13.51 38.66 -56.90
C PHE A 260 -13.99 39.78 -55.94
N THR A 261 -13.77 41.03 -56.37
CA THR A 261 -14.57 42.26 -56.15
C THR A 261 -14.94 42.76 -54.74
N GLY A 262 -14.51 43.99 -54.42
CA GLY A 262 -15.33 44.93 -53.66
C GLY A 262 -14.62 45.80 -52.61
N ASN A 263 -14.14 46.98 -53.04
CA ASN A 263 -13.98 48.25 -52.30
C ASN A 263 -13.00 48.39 -51.11
N ASN A 264 -11.82 48.92 -51.47
CA ASN A 264 -11.12 50.10 -50.92
C ASN A 264 -11.21 50.45 -49.43
N GLY A 265 -10.06 50.24 -48.75
CA GLY A 265 -9.70 50.86 -47.47
C GLY A 265 -8.19 50.71 -47.17
N THR A 266 -7.37 51.51 -47.85
CA THR A 266 -6.02 52.00 -47.52
C THR A 266 -5.10 51.21 -46.55
N HIS A 267 -4.11 50.53 -47.15
CA HIS A 267 -2.67 50.47 -46.82
C HIS A 267 -2.17 50.76 -45.40
N ILE A 268 -1.55 49.75 -44.75
CA ILE A 268 -0.21 49.87 -44.14
C ILE A 268 0.55 48.55 -44.39
N ALA A 269 1.76 48.65 -44.95
CA ALA A 269 2.61 47.54 -45.37
C ALA A 269 3.37 46.88 -44.18
N LEU A 270 3.52 45.55 -44.24
CA LEU A 270 4.49 44.75 -43.46
C LEU A 270 5.62 44.29 -44.39
N PRO A 271 6.91 44.31 -43.96
CA PRO A 271 8.01 43.84 -44.78
C PRO A 271 8.21 42.33 -44.69
N LEU A 272 8.70 41.76 -45.80
CA LEU A 272 8.98 40.35 -46.03
C LEU A 272 10.20 39.81 -45.28
N ILE A 273 10.02 38.55 -44.86
CA ILE A 273 10.93 37.42 -44.64
C ILE A 273 12.44 37.62 -44.93
N GLY A 274 13.26 37.20 -43.97
CA GLY A 274 14.71 37.03 -44.14
C GLY A 274 15.35 36.14 -43.09
N LYS A 275 15.80 34.95 -43.53
CA LYS A 275 16.83 34.04 -42.97
C LYS A 275 16.41 32.96 -41.95
N SER A 276 15.97 31.82 -42.50
CA SER A 276 15.66 30.53 -41.83
C SER A 276 16.86 29.81 -41.15
N TRP A 277 18.11 30.22 -41.43
CA TRP A 277 19.30 29.52 -40.90
C TRP A 277 19.64 29.86 -39.44
N THR A 278 19.22 31.02 -38.94
CA THR A 278 19.47 31.42 -37.54
C THR A 278 18.64 30.61 -36.56
N PHE A 279 17.43 30.20 -36.96
CA PHE A 279 16.57 29.35 -36.16
C PHE A 279 17.15 27.93 -36.05
N LEU A 280 17.64 27.35 -37.15
CA LEU A 280 18.24 26.02 -37.15
C LEU A 280 19.54 25.97 -36.31
N ALA A 281 20.38 27.02 -36.42
CA ALA A 281 21.58 27.16 -35.60
C ALA A 281 21.24 27.34 -34.11
N GLY A 282 20.17 28.07 -33.79
CA GLY A 282 19.68 28.24 -32.42
C GLY A 282 19.20 26.93 -31.80
N VAL A 283 18.43 26.12 -32.54
CA VAL A 283 17.95 24.81 -32.06
C VAL A 283 19.12 23.85 -31.83
N LEU A 284 20.09 23.81 -32.74
CA LEU A 284 21.27 22.95 -32.56
C LEU A 284 22.12 23.38 -31.35
N GLY A 285 22.29 24.68 -31.14
CA GLY A 285 23.00 25.22 -29.97
C GLY A 285 22.28 24.90 -28.65
N PHE A 286 20.95 24.97 -28.63
CA PHE A 286 20.15 24.64 -27.44
C PHE A 286 20.26 23.15 -27.08
N VAL A 287 20.20 22.25 -28.06
CA VAL A 287 20.34 20.81 -27.84
C VAL A 287 21.76 20.44 -27.36
N LEU A 288 22.79 21.06 -27.93
CA LEU A 288 24.18 20.83 -27.48
C LEU A 288 24.45 21.42 -26.09
N SER A 289 23.83 22.55 -25.75
CA SER A 289 23.96 23.17 -24.42
C SER A 289 23.26 22.35 -23.33
N THR A 290 22.05 21.85 -23.61
CA THR A 290 21.29 21.03 -22.65
C THR A 290 21.93 19.67 -22.42
N THR A 291 22.49 19.03 -23.45
CA THR A 291 23.22 17.77 -23.31
C THR A 291 24.53 17.92 -22.52
N LEU A 292 25.25 19.04 -22.68
CA LEU A 292 26.45 19.35 -21.89
C LEU A 292 26.12 19.65 -20.41
N LEU A 293 25.00 20.33 -20.15
CA LEU A 293 24.51 20.58 -18.78
C LEU A 293 24.13 19.28 -18.06
N ILE A 294 23.46 18.35 -18.76
CA ILE A 294 23.13 17.04 -18.19
C ILE A 294 24.42 16.25 -17.92
N PHE A 295 25.37 16.25 -18.86
CA PHE A 295 26.63 15.53 -18.68
C PHE A 295 27.48 16.08 -17.52
N THR A 296 27.53 17.41 -17.36
CA THR A 296 28.24 18.05 -16.24
C THR A 296 27.55 17.82 -14.91
N ALA A 297 26.21 17.80 -14.87
CA ALA A 297 25.43 17.45 -13.68
C ALA A 297 25.65 15.99 -13.24
N VAL A 298 25.81 15.05 -14.19
CA VAL A 298 26.01 13.62 -13.92
C VAL A 298 27.47 13.30 -13.55
N LYS A 299 28.46 13.93 -14.20
CA LYS A 299 29.90 13.61 -13.99
C LYS A 299 30.62 14.43 -12.91
N CYS A 300 30.05 15.52 -12.38
CA CYS A 300 30.68 16.32 -11.32
C CYS A 300 29.74 16.50 -10.10
N PRO A 301 29.77 15.60 -9.11
CA PRO A 301 28.87 15.65 -7.95
C PRO A 301 29.30 16.65 -6.85
N ALA A 302 30.30 17.50 -7.11
CA ALA A 302 30.84 18.41 -6.09
C ALA A 302 29.82 19.48 -5.61
N TRP A 303 28.88 19.89 -6.47
CA TRP A 303 27.87 20.89 -6.13
C TRP A 303 26.78 20.36 -5.17
N TYR A 304 26.54 19.04 -5.17
CA TYR A 304 25.59 18.39 -4.27
C TYR A 304 26.06 18.45 -2.80
N HIS A 305 27.36 18.28 -2.56
CA HIS A 305 27.96 18.44 -1.24
C HIS A 305 27.83 19.87 -0.69
N TYR A 306 27.91 20.89 -1.55
CA TYR A 306 27.74 22.29 -1.14
C TYR A 306 26.28 22.61 -0.77
N LEU A 307 25.32 22.07 -1.53
CA LEU A 307 23.88 22.23 -1.27
C LEU A 307 23.46 21.57 0.05
N MET A 308 23.97 20.36 0.34
CA MET A 308 23.66 19.64 1.58
C MET A 308 24.34 20.28 2.82
N SER A 309 25.56 20.81 2.67
CA SER A 309 26.23 21.57 3.74
C SER A 309 25.48 22.85 4.13
N TYR A 310 24.92 23.56 3.16
CA TYR A 310 24.13 24.78 3.41
C TYR A 310 22.81 24.50 4.17
N ARG A 311 22.17 23.33 3.95
CA ARG A 311 20.96 22.95 4.70
C ARG A 311 21.22 22.58 6.15
N HIS A 312 22.35 21.95 6.48
CA HIS A 312 22.64 21.55 7.85
C HIS A 312 22.95 22.73 8.77
N ARG A 313 23.66 23.75 8.27
CA ARG A 313 24.04 24.92 9.09
C ARG A 313 22.85 25.77 9.54
N ARG A 314 21.67 25.61 8.93
CA ARG A 314 20.45 26.37 9.30
C ARG A 314 19.58 25.69 10.37
N LEU A 315 19.85 24.42 10.69
CA LEU A 315 19.05 23.66 11.66
C LEU A 315 19.68 23.60 13.06
N GLU A 316 20.98 23.89 13.17
CA GLU A 316 21.74 23.80 14.42
C GLU A 316 21.58 25.06 15.32
N GLU A 317 21.13 26.19 14.78
CA GLU A 317 21.01 27.44 15.56
C GLU A 317 19.69 27.55 16.37
N ASN A 318 18.81 26.53 16.39
CA ASN A 318 17.45 26.71 16.95
C ASN A 318 16.97 25.64 17.95
N TYR A 319 17.84 24.79 18.52
CA TYR A 319 17.42 23.74 19.47
C TYR A 319 18.37 23.60 20.68
N SER A 320 18.77 24.71 21.29
CA SER A 320 19.44 24.67 22.59
C SER A 320 18.78 25.62 23.56
N GLU A 321 17.55 25.28 23.96
CA GLU A 321 16.93 25.73 25.21
C GLU A 321 15.62 24.95 25.37
N MET A 322 15.62 23.85 26.14
CA MET A 322 14.54 23.47 27.07
C MET A 322 14.69 22.02 27.60
N PHE A 323 14.71 21.95 28.93
CA PHE A 323 14.30 20.83 29.79
C PHE A 323 15.27 19.66 30.03
N GLU A 324 16.23 19.95 30.93
CA GLU A 324 16.55 19.10 32.09
C GLU A 324 15.37 19.08 33.07
N GLN A 325 14.81 17.90 33.38
CA GLN A 325 14.28 17.52 34.72
C GLN A 325 13.86 16.04 34.69
N GLU A 326 14.65 15.13 35.24
CA GLU A 326 14.45 14.52 36.58
C GLU A 326 13.36 13.43 36.60
N PHE A 327 13.75 12.16 36.68
CA PHE A 327 13.53 11.31 37.86
C PHE A 327 14.10 9.91 37.69
N SER A 328 15.00 9.56 38.60
CA SER A 328 15.50 8.23 38.89
C SER A 328 14.53 7.49 39.82
N ALA A 329 14.36 6.17 39.64
CA ALA A 329 14.13 5.24 40.75
C ALA A 329 14.36 3.77 40.33
N ASP A 330 15.32 3.17 41.03
CA ASP A 330 15.64 1.77 41.34
C ASP A 330 14.53 0.71 41.14
N MET A 331 14.79 -0.45 40.52
CA MET A 331 15.60 -1.63 40.92
C MET A 331 14.94 -2.61 41.91
N ASN A 332 15.08 -3.89 41.55
CA ASN A 332 14.95 -5.16 42.31
C ASN A 332 13.56 -5.82 42.49
N SER A 333 13.36 -6.98 41.86
CA SER A 333 13.79 -8.28 42.42
C SER A 333 13.42 -9.47 41.52
N SER A 334 14.40 -10.33 41.22
CA SER A 334 14.26 -11.71 40.69
C SER A 334 14.50 -12.72 41.84
N PRO A 335 14.66 -14.05 41.63
CA PRO A 335 14.05 -15.03 40.70
C PRO A 335 13.59 -16.30 41.48
N VAL A 336 13.28 -17.41 40.78
CA VAL A 336 13.53 -18.86 41.09
C VAL A 336 12.55 -19.69 40.24
N SER A 337 12.96 -20.28 39.09
CA SER A 337 13.47 -21.66 38.85
C SER A 337 12.54 -22.77 39.38
N ALA A 338 12.20 -23.86 38.68
CA ALA A 338 13.01 -24.68 37.77
C ALA A 338 12.14 -25.71 37.00
N THR A 339 12.64 -26.16 35.83
CA THR A 339 12.73 -27.55 35.29
C THR A 339 11.47 -28.46 35.33
N SER A 340 11.11 -29.25 34.31
CA SER A 340 11.92 -30.13 33.45
C SER A 340 11.11 -30.69 32.28
N SER A 341 11.77 -30.78 31.12
CA SER A 341 11.72 -31.83 30.07
C SER A 341 10.56 -32.85 30.02
N GLU A 342 10.01 -33.08 28.82
CA GLU A 342 10.35 -34.24 27.97
C GLU A 342 9.54 -34.23 26.64
N GLU A 343 10.26 -34.41 25.53
CA GLU A 343 9.77 -34.73 24.18
C GLU A 343 10.12 -36.21 23.89
N PRO A 344 9.38 -36.91 23.02
CA PRO A 344 9.96 -37.30 21.72
C PRO A 344 8.91 -37.26 20.57
N VAL A 345 9.20 -36.71 19.38
CA VAL A 345 9.94 -37.25 18.20
C VAL A 345 9.18 -38.29 17.36
N VAL A 346 8.76 -37.82 16.16
CA VAL A 346 8.80 -38.43 14.80
C VAL A 346 7.69 -39.41 14.37
N ILE A 347 7.09 -39.13 13.19
CA ILE A 347 7.17 -39.94 11.94
C ILE A 347 6.60 -39.12 10.77
N PHE A 348 7.39 -39.02 9.70
CA PHE A 348 6.99 -38.54 8.38
C PHE A 348 6.34 -39.67 7.59
N GLU A 349 5.27 -39.37 6.85
CA GLU A 349 4.80 -40.22 5.76
C GLU A 349 4.59 -39.41 4.48
N LYS A 350 4.81 -40.09 3.36
CA LYS A 350 5.27 -39.59 2.07
C LYS A 350 4.26 -39.98 0.98
N VAL A 351 4.17 -39.12 -0.04
CA VAL A 351 3.64 -39.32 -1.42
C VAL A 351 2.12 -39.45 -1.53
N HIS A 352 1.51 -38.65 -2.42
CA HIS A 352 0.76 -39.12 -3.60
C HIS A 352 0.93 -38.10 -4.73
N ALA A 353 1.23 -38.61 -5.92
CA ALA A 353 1.40 -37.91 -7.20
C ALA A 353 0.14 -38.09 -8.08
N PHE A 354 0.17 -37.47 -9.27
CA PHE A 354 -0.82 -37.43 -10.38
C PHE A 354 -1.85 -36.30 -10.28
N GLY A 355 -2.16 -35.53 -11.33
CA GLY A 355 -1.76 -35.61 -12.75
C GLY A 355 -2.22 -34.37 -13.52
N ASP A 356 -1.72 -34.25 -14.74
CA ASP A 356 -1.97 -33.19 -15.72
C ASP A 356 -3.44 -33.09 -16.16
N GLU A 357 -3.92 -31.86 -16.40
CA GLU A 357 -4.74 -31.53 -17.58
C GLU A 357 -4.72 -30.02 -17.84
N GLU A 358 -4.46 -29.67 -19.10
CA GLU A 358 -4.47 -28.33 -19.66
C GLU A 358 -5.89 -27.77 -19.73
N ASP A 359 -6.05 -26.46 -19.47
CA ASP A 359 -7.01 -25.64 -20.22
C ASP A 359 -6.54 -24.18 -20.25
N GLY A 360 -6.28 -23.70 -21.46
CA GLY A 360 -5.77 -22.37 -21.74
C GLY A 360 -6.82 -21.29 -21.56
N PHE A 361 -6.55 -20.38 -20.63
CA PHE A 361 -7.11 -19.03 -20.62
C PHE A 361 -5.95 -18.04 -20.71
N ILE A 362 -5.89 -17.29 -21.82
CA ILE A 362 -5.08 -16.08 -21.89
C ILE A 362 -5.87 -15.00 -21.14
N GLU A 363 -5.76 -15.01 -19.80
CA GLU A 363 -5.95 -13.79 -19.05
C GLU A 363 -4.66 -12.96 -19.23
N ASP A 364 -4.80 -11.69 -19.61
CA ASP A 364 -3.74 -10.69 -19.42
C ASP A 364 -3.52 -10.53 -17.91
N LYS A 365 -2.78 -11.48 -17.38
CA LYS A 365 -2.55 -11.73 -15.97
C LYS A 365 -1.12 -11.32 -15.67
N TYR A 366 -0.87 -10.01 -15.55
CA TYR A 366 0.13 -9.57 -14.59
C TYR A 366 -0.44 -9.80 -13.18
N ILE A 367 -0.67 -11.06 -12.82
CA ILE A 367 -0.57 -11.43 -11.42
C ILE A 367 0.92 -11.49 -11.20
N ASP A 368 1.42 -10.53 -10.43
CA ASP A 368 2.67 -10.71 -9.72
C ASP A 368 2.49 -11.95 -8.84
N THR A 369 2.75 -13.12 -9.41
CA THR A 369 2.74 -14.38 -8.68
C THR A 369 3.85 -14.25 -7.66
N CYS A 370 3.50 -14.33 -6.37
CA CYS A 370 4.46 -14.34 -5.29
C CYS A 370 5.27 -15.65 -5.36
N VAL A 371 6.29 -15.70 -6.22
CA VAL A 371 7.23 -16.82 -6.31
C VAL A 371 8.50 -16.42 -5.55
N ASN A 372 8.95 -17.29 -4.64
CA ASN A 372 10.26 -17.18 -4.04
C ASN A 372 11.30 -17.49 -5.13
N GLU A 373 12.01 -16.49 -5.64
CA GLU A 373 13.29 -16.74 -6.31
C GLU A 373 14.34 -17.02 -5.21
N GLU A 374 14.38 -18.26 -4.73
CA GLU A 374 15.55 -18.77 -3.99
C GLU A 374 16.62 -19.17 -5.02
N HIS A 375 17.76 -18.49 -5.01
CA HIS A 375 19.05 -18.93 -5.61
C HIS A 375 20.17 -18.76 -4.59
#